data_AF-A0A920KPU6-F1
#
_entry.id   AF-A0A920KPU6-F1
#
_cell.length_a   1.000
_cell.length_b   1.000
_cell.length_c   1.000
_cell.angle_alpha   90.00
_cell.angle_beta   90.00
_cell.angle_gamma   90.00
#
_symmetry.space_group_name_H-M   'P 1'
#
loop_
_entity.id
_entity.type
_entity.pdbx_description
1 polymer ?
#
loop_
_entity_poly.entity_id
_entity_poly.type
_entity_poly.pdbx_seq_one_letter_code
_entity_poly.pdbx_strand_id
1 'polypeptide(L)'
;MGIKIALPEADVACVTGEGSIQMNIQELSTCSQYGCPVKIINLRNDYLGMVKQWQDMQYEGRYSESHYAASLPDFVKLAEAYGHVGMEVKRNQICCPR
;
A
#
# COMPACT_ATOMS: atom_id res chain seq x y z
N MET A 1 -1.04 -11.44 -6.04
CA MET A 1 -1.94 -12.59 -6.21
C MET A 1 -1.42 -13.57 -7.26
N GLY A 2 -1.42 -13.21 -8.55
CA GLY A 2 -1.06 -14.16 -9.63
C GLY A 2 0.27 -14.90 -9.43
N ILE A 3 1.33 -14.17 -9.07
CA ILE A 3 2.63 -14.80 -8.79
C ILE A 3 2.63 -15.73 -7.56
N LYS A 4 1.80 -15.44 -6.54
CA LYS A 4 1.67 -16.29 -5.35
C LYS A 4 0.87 -17.57 -5.65
N ILE A 5 -0.06 -17.51 -6.58
CA ILE A 5 -0.76 -18.70 -7.11
C ILE A 5 0.21 -19.55 -7.94
N ALA A 6 1.05 -18.90 -8.77
CA ALA A 6 2.04 -19.60 -9.58
C ALA A 6 3.17 -20.23 -8.75
N LEU A 7 3.55 -19.60 -7.62
CA LEU A 7 4.59 -20.06 -6.71
C LEU A 7 4.05 -20.15 -5.27
N PRO A 8 3.28 -21.21 -4.94
CA PRO A 8 2.60 -21.33 -3.64
C PRO A 8 3.56 -21.33 -2.44
N GLU A 9 4.74 -21.95 -2.60
CA GLU A 9 5.74 -22.08 -1.53
C GLU A 9 6.61 -20.82 -1.36
N ALA A 10 6.63 -19.91 -2.35
CA ALA A 10 7.46 -18.73 -2.28
C ALA A 10 6.81 -17.64 -1.42
N ASP A 11 7.62 -16.95 -0.62
CA ASP A 11 7.20 -15.70 0.01
C ASP A 11 7.05 -14.60 -1.05
N VAL A 12 5.85 -14.06 -1.19
CA VAL A 12 5.55 -12.99 -2.15
C VAL A 12 5.21 -11.72 -1.39
N ALA A 13 5.97 -10.66 -1.68
CA ALA A 13 5.71 -9.32 -1.18
C ALA A 13 5.36 -8.36 -2.32
N CYS A 14 4.38 -7.48 -2.07
CA CYS A 14 4.03 -6.36 -2.93
C CYS A 14 4.42 -5.06 -2.21
N VAL A 15 5.41 -4.35 -2.74
CA VAL A 15 5.78 -3.00 -2.27
C VAL A 15 5.01 -2.00 -3.12
N THR A 16 4.24 -1.13 -2.46
CA THR A 16 3.32 -0.23 -3.14
C THR A 16 3.22 1.10 -2.38
N GLY A 17 2.71 2.13 -3.05
CA GLY A 17 2.33 3.40 -2.43
C GLY A 17 0.83 3.45 -2.12
N GLU A 18 0.46 4.39 -1.25
CA GLU A 18 -0.91 4.63 -0.81
C GLU A 18 -1.87 5.01 -1.94
N GLY A 19 -1.36 5.55 -3.04
CA GLY A 19 -2.14 5.86 -4.25
C GLY A 19 -2.31 4.65 -5.15
N SER A 20 -1.22 3.91 -5.34
CA SER A 20 -1.21 2.71 -6.17
C SER A 20 -2.11 1.62 -5.60
N ILE A 21 -2.06 1.36 -4.29
CA ILE A 21 -2.88 0.31 -3.68
C ILE A 21 -4.38 0.61 -3.75
N GLN A 22 -4.79 1.87 -3.67
CA GLN A 22 -6.20 2.26 -3.73
C GLN A 22 -6.86 1.97 -5.07
N MET A 23 -6.10 1.83 -6.17
CA MET A 23 -6.66 1.50 -7.48
C MET A 23 -7.32 0.11 -7.53
N ASN A 24 -6.82 -0.83 -6.71
CA ASN A 24 -7.27 -2.22 -6.73
C ASN A 24 -7.38 -2.82 -5.32
N ILE A 25 -7.66 -2.00 -4.31
CA ILE A 25 -7.69 -2.45 -2.90
C ILE A 25 -8.78 -3.50 -2.64
N GLN A 26 -9.84 -3.52 -3.44
CA GLN A 26 -10.89 -4.54 -3.40
C GLN A 26 -10.38 -5.96 -3.64
N GLU A 27 -9.23 -6.12 -4.32
CA GLU A 27 -8.61 -7.43 -4.57
C GLU A 27 -8.08 -8.11 -3.29
N LEU A 28 -8.05 -7.39 -2.16
CA LEU A 28 -7.87 -8.01 -0.85
C LEU A 28 -9.00 -9.02 -0.57
N SER A 29 -10.25 -8.76 -1.01
CA SER A 29 -11.33 -9.74 -0.90
C SER A 29 -11.02 -11.03 -1.67
N THR A 30 -10.50 -10.91 -2.89
CA THR A 30 -10.03 -12.03 -3.71
C THR A 30 -8.92 -12.80 -2.99
N CYS A 31 -7.94 -12.10 -2.40
CA CYS A 31 -6.88 -12.75 -1.62
C CYS A 31 -7.44 -13.59 -0.46
N SER A 32 -8.46 -13.07 0.24
CA SER A 32 -9.10 -13.78 1.35
C SER A 32 -9.91 -14.98 0.86
N GLN A 33 -10.68 -14.83 -0.21
CA GLN A 33 -11.52 -15.90 -0.77
C GLN A 33 -10.71 -17.12 -1.20
N TYR A 34 -9.56 -16.89 -1.83
CA TYR A 34 -8.72 -17.96 -2.38
C TYR A 34 -7.57 -18.37 -1.44
N GLY A 35 -7.51 -17.82 -0.23
CA GLY A 35 -6.43 -18.13 0.71
C GLY A 35 -5.05 -17.83 0.11
N CYS A 36 -4.87 -16.65 -0.49
CA CYS A 36 -3.64 -16.24 -1.16
C CYS A 36 -2.83 -15.30 -0.25
N PRO A 37 -1.91 -15.83 0.60
CA PRO A 37 -1.17 -15.00 1.55
C PRO A 37 -0.08 -14.21 0.84
N VAL A 38 -0.37 -12.94 0.52
CA VAL A 38 0.58 -11.98 -0.03
C VAL A 38 0.92 -10.95 1.05
N LYS A 39 2.21 -10.65 1.23
CA LYS A 39 2.66 -9.60 2.16
C LYS A 39 2.58 -8.26 1.44
N ILE A 40 1.80 -7.30 1.94
CA ILE A 40 1.70 -5.96 1.32
C ILE A 40 2.44 -4.96 2.19
N ILE A 41 3.40 -4.27 1.58
CA ILE A 41 4.17 -3.20 2.21
C ILE A 41 3.72 -1.89 1.55
N ASN A 42 2.82 -1.18 2.24
CA ASN A 42 2.29 0.09 1.80
C ASN A 42 3.14 1.25 2.36
N LEU A 43 3.85 1.95 1.49
CA LEU A 43 4.68 3.10 1.85
C LEU A 43 3.82 4.36 1.82
N ARG A 44 3.42 4.84 3.00
CA ARG A 44 2.65 6.07 3.14
C ARG A 44 3.56 7.28 3.29
N ASN A 45 3.50 8.20 2.34
CA ASN A 45 4.19 9.49 2.34
C ASN A 45 3.22 10.69 2.22
N ASP A 46 1.92 10.44 2.10
CA ASP A 46 0.80 11.38 1.95
C ASP A 46 0.71 12.09 0.57
N TYR A 47 1.50 11.65 -0.41
CA TYR A 47 1.52 12.20 -1.77
C TYR A 47 1.51 11.13 -2.87
N LEU A 48 1.11 11.53 -4.07
CA LEU A 48 1.49 10.84 -5.31
C LEU A 48 2.97 11.13 -5.57
N GLY A 49 3.85 10.42 -4.86
CA GLY A 49 5.28 10.77 -4.75
C GLY A 49 5.98 11.02 -6.09
N MET A 50 5.68 10.22 -7.12
CA MET A 50 6.28 10.44 -8.44
C MET A 50 5.78 11.73 -9.10
N VAL A 51 4.48 12.01 -9.04
CA VAL A 51 3.90 13.26 -9.58
C VAL A 51 4.44 14.48 -8.82
N LYS A 52 4.52 14.37 -7.48
CA LYS A 52 5.12 15.41 -6.64
C LYS A 52 6.57 15.70 -7.06
N GLN A 53 7.38 14.67 -7.26
CA GLN A 53 8.78 14.84 -7.69
C GLN A 53 8.88 15.60 -9.02
N TRP A 54 8.01 15.29 -9.99
CA TRP A 54 7.95 16.05 -11.24
C TRP A 54 7.50 17.49 -11.04
N GLN A 55 6.55 17.74 -10.13
CA GLN A 55 6.10 19.09 -9.77
C GLN A 55 7.20 19.93 -9.10
N ASP A 56 8.01 19.31 -8.24
CA ASP A 56 9.20 19.94 -7.65
C ASP A 56 10.21 20.33 -8.74
N MET A 57 10.48 19.43 -9.69
CA MET A 57 11.52 19.63 -10.71
C MET A 57 11.12 20.60 -11.83
N GLN A 58 9.87 20.55 -12.28
CA GLN A 58 9.43 21.20 -13.52
C GLN A 58 8.40 22.30 -13.33
N TYR A 59 7.79 22.39 -12.15
CA TYR A 59 6.66 23.29 -11.88
C TYR A 59 6.86 24.12 -10.62
N GLU A 60 8.12 24.40 -10.24
CA GLU A 60 8.47 25.27 -9.11
C GLU A 60 7.84 24.83 -7.78
N GLY A 61 7.62 23.52 -7.59
CA GLY A 61 6.97 23.00 -6.39
C GLY A 61 5.47 23.31 -6.30
N ARG A 62 4.82 23.65 -7.42
CA ARG A 62 3.35 23.82 -7.46
C ARG A 62 2.66 22.47 -7.43
N TYR A 63 2.17 22.09 -6.25
CA TYR A 63 1.49 20.83 -6.00
C TYR A 63 0.02 20.88 -6.45
N SER A 64 -0.22 20.47 -7.70
CA SER A 64 -1.57 20.30 -8.25
C SER A 64 -2.02 18.86 -7.97
N GLU A 65 -2.96 18.68 -7.03
CA GLU A 65 -3.65 17.42 -6.70
C GLU A 65 -2.74 16.22 -6.34
N SER A 66 -1.45 16.45 -6.14
CA SER A 66 -0.49 15.42 -5.74
C SER A 66 -0.44 15.21 -4.24
N HIS A 67 -0.90 16.19 -3.45
CA HIS A 67 -1.10 16.07 -2.01
C HIS A 67 -2.57 15.78 -1.72
N TYR A 68 -2.87 14.59 -1.23
CA TYR A 68 -4.24 14.12 -1.01
C TYR A 68 -4.40 13.38 0.32
N ALA A 69 -3.56 13.71 1.29
CA ALA A 69 -3.56 13.13 2.64
C ALA A 69 -4.95 13.07 3.28
N ALA A 70 -5.76 14.11 3.06
CA ALA A 70 -7.10 14.25 3.64
C ALA A 70 -8.12 13.23 3.11
N SER A 71 -7.88 12.62 1.95
CA SER A 71 -8.74 11.57 1.39
C SER A 71 -8.20 10.16 1.60
N LEU A 72 -7.04 10.01 2.27
CA LEU A 72 -6.48 8.69 2.56
C LEU A 72 -7.30 7.97 3.62
N PRO A 73 -7.68 6.70 3.38
CA PRO A 73 -8.39 5.91 4.36
C PRO A 73 -7.45 5.37 5.44
N ASP A 74 -8.07 4.84 6.50
CA ASP A 74 -7.38 4.00 7.48
C ASP A 74 -7.10 2.62 6.85
N PHE A 75 -5.87 2.42 6.37
CA PHE A 75 -5.46 1.18 5.70
C PHE A 75 -5.47 -0.05 6.61
N VAL A 76 -5.27 0.13 7.93
CA VAL A 76 -5.34 -0.98 8.89
C VAL A 76 -6.78 -1.48 8.94
N LYS A 77 -7.73 -0.57 9.15
CA LYS A 77 -9.16 -0.93 9.17
C LYS A 77 -9.65 -1.50 7.84
N LEU A 78 -9.16 -0.98 6.71
CA LEU A 78 -9.50 -1.54 5.40
C LEU A 78 -8.99 -2.98 5.25
N ALA A 79 -7.75 -3.26 5.65
CA ALA A 79 -7.21 -4.61 5.62
C ALA A 79 -8.05 -5.57 6.49
N GLU A 80 -8.39 -5.15 7.71
CA GLU A 80 -9.23 -5.91 8.64
C GLU A 80 -10.64 -6.15 8.09
N ALA A 81 -11.25 -5.15 7.45
CA ALA A 81 -12.57 -5.27 6.83
C ALA A 81 -12.61 -6.32 5.70
N TYR A 82 -11.48 -6.55 5.02
CA TYR A 82 -11.33 -7.60 4.02
C TYR A 82 -10.85 -8.94 4.60
N GLY A 83 -10.71 -9.07 5.92
CA GLY A 83 -10.30 -10.30 6.61
C GLY A 83 -8.79 -10.51 6.72
N HIS A 84 -7.97 -9.47 6.53
CA HIS A 84 -6.51 -9.52 6.64
C HIS A 84 -6.00 -8.91 7.94
N VAL A 85 -4.76 -9.27 8.30
CA VAL A 85 -4.05 -8.62 9.41
C VAL A 85 -3.52 -7.26 8.93
N GLY A 86 -3.99 -6.17 9.55
CA GLY A 86 -3.48 -4.82 9.33
C GLY A 86 -2.40 -4.46 10.35
N MET A 87 -1.31 -3.83 9.91
CA MET A 87 -0.23 -3.34 10.78
C MET A 87 0.21 -1.94 10.34
N GLU A 88 0.35 -1.02 11.29
CA GLU A 88 0.96 0.28 11.07
C GLU A 88 2.32 0.33 11.74
N VAL A 89 3.36 0.72 11.00
CA VAL A 89 4.72 0.87 11.52
C VAL A 89 5.14 2.33 11.41
N LYS A 90 5.44 2.95 12.55
CA LYS A 90 5.96 4.32 12.62
C LYS A 90 7.47 4.33 12.85
N ARG A 91 8.12 5.47 12.59
CA ARG A 91 9.60 5.67 12.55
C ARG A 91 10.39 5.09 13.74
N ASN A 92 9.75 4.89 14.90
CA ASN A 92 10.38 4.38 16.12
C ASN A 92 9.92 2.95 16.48
N GLN A 93 9.27 2.22 15.57
CA GLN A 93 8.82 0.85 15.77
C GLN A 93 9.61 -0.12 14.91
N ILE A 94 9.98 -1.26 15.49
CA ILE A 94 10.64 -2.35 14.77
C ILE A 94 9.55 -3.13 14.03
N CYS A 95 9.65 -3.21 12.69
CA CYS A 95 8.70 -3.93 11.84
C CYS A 95 8.69 -5.45 12.10
N CYS A 96 9.82 -6.01 12.56
CA CYS A 96 9.96 -7.43 12.86
C CYS A 96 10.70 -7.60 14.21
N PRO A 97 10.01 -7.94 15.32
CA PRO A 97 10.70 -8.34 16.54
C PRO A 97 11.56 -9.57 16.23
N ARG A 98 12.82 -9.57 16.69
CA ARG A 98 13.73 -10.72 16.56
C ARG A 98 13.18 -11.94 17.27
#